data_AF-A0A7S1SXN6-F1
#
_entry.id   AF-A0A7S1SXN6-F1
#
_cell.length_a   1.000
_cell.length_b   1.000
_cell.length_c   1.000
_cell.angle_alpha   90.00
_cell.angle_beta   90.00
_cell.angle_gamma   90.00
#
_symmetry.space_group_name_H-M   'P 1'
#
loop_
_entity.id
_entity.type
_entity.pdbx_description
1 polymer ?
#
loop_
_entity_poly.entity_id
_entity_poly.type
_entity_poly.pdbx_seq_one_letter_code
_entity_poly.pdbx_strand_id
1 'polypeptide(L)'
;MKLLAKSVLRSSVVQHVTTGCFRGAGAVDVLVGKETTLELLSRHGCDDGEGSMETVWQQAVGGTIMDMATLPWNAALRAGGPEEVEGRDLLAVLSDSGKLTFLGFSTTLHRFVVVSHVSIDGEGFDARTRAQHLSVDGCGWAIAVASLRNRLLLLPACRQFQGAGPLCMVERDGAFYQGRDTLESSSSHGGVYASTEWGTIWSLAFVSNDEHANTCAGAPLPPSLRLAAVVHRTGSACSEVQLLEWERNRGGICCLLRLSLPHEEQLGLLLRVVPVPQNPTAMVAIGSKAVMVLQLE
;
A
#
# COMPACT_ATOMS: atom_id res chain seq x y z
N MET A 1 21.85 -35.91 13.64
CA MET A 1 21.03 -35.29 14.71
C MET A 1 19.71 -34.85 14.09
N LYS A 2 18.56 -35.28 14.63
CA LYS A 2 17.23 -34.89 14.13
C LYS A 2 16.57 -34.03 15.21
N LEU A 3 16.27 -32.78 14.88
CA LEU A 3 15.57 -31.85 15.77
C LEU A 3 14.17 -31.58 15.18
N LEU A 4 13.16 -31.51 16.06
CA LEU A 4 11.81 -31.08 15.73
C LEU A 4 11.56 -29.76 16.45
N ALA A 5 11.39 -28.67 15.68
CA ALA A 5 11.02 -27.37 16.24
C ALA A 5 9.50 -27.27 16.38
N LYS A 6 9.02 -26.82 17.54
CA LYS A 6 7.60 -26.55 17.81
C LYS A 6 7.49 -25.31 18.68
N SER A 7 6.71 -24.34 18.24
CA SER A 7 6.38 -23.16 19.05
C SER A 7 5.20 -23.46 19.97
N VAL A 8 5.39 -23.28 21.28
CA VAL A 8 4.34 -23.48 22.29
C VAL A 8 3.45 -22.23 22.39
N LEU A 9 4.07 -21.05 22.33
CA LEU A 9 3.38 -19.77 22.26
C LEU A 9 3.74 -19.11 20.93
N ARG A 10 2.72 -18.56 20.26
CA ARG A 10 2.91 -17.74 19.06
C ARG A 10 3.21 -16.30 19.49
N SER A 11 3.87 -15.55 18.61
CA SER A 11 4.09 -14.13 18.85
C SER A 11 2.76 -13.43 19.11
N SER A 12 2.74 -12.57 20.12
CA SER A 12 1.60 -11.70 20.45
C SER A 12 1.80 -10.27 19.95
N VAL A 13 3.00 -9.95 19.45
CA VAL A 13 3.35 -8.60 18.99
C VAL A 13 2.62 -8.32 17.69
N VAL A 14 1.86 -7.23 17.69
CA VAL A 14 1.16 -6.72 16.51
C VAL A 14 2.04 -5.70 15.81
N GLN A 15 2.40 -5.96 14.56
CA GLN A 15 3.20 -5.05 13.74
C GLN A 15 2.35 -4.31 12.69
N HIS A 16 1.36 -5.01 12.13
CA HIS A 16 0.47 -4.46 11.11
C HIS A 16 -0.98 -4.72 11.46
N VAL A 17 -1.84 -3.78 11.10
CA VAL A 17 -3.29 -3.89 11.28
C VAL A 17 -3.97 -3.30 10.05
N THR A 18 -5.00 -3.98 9.55
CA THR A 18 -5.90 -3.46 8.54
C THR A 18 -7.33 -3.89 8.83
N THR A 19 -8.30 -3.19 8.27
CA THR A 19 -9.73 -3.50 8.41
C THR A 19 -10.36 -3.71 7.06
N GLY A 20 -11.38 -4.56 6.97
CA GLY A 20 -12.08 -4.82 5.71
C GLY A 20 -13.26 -5.76 5.87
N CYS A 21 -13.94 -6.01 4.76
CA CYS A 21 -15.02 -6.97 4.62
C CYS A 21 -14.46 -8.28 4.03
N PHE A 22 -13.66 -9.03 4.80
CA PHE A 22 -13.00 -10.24 4.29
C PHE A 22 -13.95 -11.44 4.27
N ARG A 23 -14.78 -11.59 5.30
CA ARG A 23 -15.71 -12.73 5.44
C ARG A 23 -17.00 -12.57 4.66
N GLY A 24 -17.37 -11.35 4.29
CA GLY A 24 -18.58 -11.04 3.54
C GLY A 24 -18.96 -9.56 3.60
N ALA A 25 -19.88 -9.14 2.73
CA ALA A 25 -20.38 -7.76 2.70
C ALA A 25 -21.02 -7.38 4.04
N GLY A 26 -20.57 -6.27 4.64
CA GLY A 26 -21.08 -5.76 5.92
C GLY A 26 -20.41 -6.33 7.17
N ALA A 27 -19.50 -7.30 7.04
CA ALA A 27 -18.65 -7.73 8.16
C ALA A 27 -17.54 -6.70 8.40
N VAL A 28 -17.41 -6.20 9.63
CA VAL A 28 -16.25 -5.39 10.02
C VAL A 28 -15.21 -6.31 10.62
N ASP A 29 -14.27 -6.72 9.79
CA ASP A 29 -13.17 -7.58 10.19
C ASP A 29 -11.93 -6.75 10.49
N VAL A 30 -11.19 -7.15 11.53
CA VAL A 30 -9.87 -6.60 11.85
C VAL A 30 -8.85 -7.69 11.59
N LEU A 31 -7.88 -7.43 10.73
CA LEU A 31 -6.81 -8.36 10.44
C LEU A 31 -5.49 -7.83 11.01
N VAL A 32 -4.80 -8.72 11.72
CA VAL A 32 -3.59 -8.42 12.47
C VAL A 32 -2.43 -9.25 11.91
N GLY A 33 -1.34 -8.57 11.57
CA GLY A 33 -0.05 -9.18 11.20
C GLY A 33 0.90 -9.22 12.38
N LYS A 34 1.30 -10.43 12.77
CA LYS A 34 2.21 -10.75 13.88
C LYS A 34 3.46 -11.43 13.34
N GLU A 35 4.33 -10.66 12.70
CA GLU A 35 5.61 -11.07 12.08
C GLU A 35 5.47 -12.19 11.04
N THR A 36 5.18 -13.42 11.45
CA THR A 36 5.02 -14.59 10.58
C THR A 36 3.60 -15.13 10.53
N THR A 37 2.69 -14.51 11.27
CA THR A 37 1.33 -15.02 11.49
C THR A 37 0.29 -13.95 11.17
N LEU A 38 -0.78 -14.33 10.46
CA LEU A 38 -1.99 -13.53 10.29
C LEU A 38 -3.05 -14.00 11.28
N GLU A 39 -3.79 -13.05 11.83
CA GLU A 39 -4.90 -13.30 12.74
C GLU A 39 -6.10 -12.43 12.39
N LEU A 40 -7.24 -13.08 12.16
CA LEU A 40 -8.51 -12.44 11.83
C LEU A 40 -9.36 -12.34 13.09
N LEU A 41 -9.75 -11.12 13.42
CA LEU A 41 -10.60 -10.79 14.55
C LEU A 41 -11.96 -10.32 14.05
N SER A 42 -13.01 -10.77 14.73
CA SER A 42 -14.38 -10.26 14.58
C SER A 42 -14.71 -9.42 15.80
N ARG A 43 -15.46 -8.33 15.58
CA ARG A 43 -16.09 -7.61 16.68
C ARG A 43 -17.40 -8.31 17.07
N HIS A 44 -17.63 -8.48 18.37
CA HIS A 44 -18.87 -9.02 18.95
C HIS A 44 -19.44 -8.01 19.98
N GLY A 45 -20.76 -8.04 20.21
CA GLY A 45 -21.40 -7.35 21.35
C GLY A 45 -21.50 -5.82 21.26
N CYS A 46 -21.39 -5.23 20.06
CA CYS A 46 -21.39 -3.77 19.88
C CYS A 46 -22.69 -3.10 20.32
N ASP A 47 -23.82 -3.77 20.11
CA ASP A 47 -25.15 -3.20 20.30
C ASP A 47 -25.53 -3.13 21.79
N ASP A 48 -24.88 -3.94 22.62
CA ASP A 48 -25.17 -4.10 24.05
C ASP A 48 -24.16 -3.37 24.97
N GLY A 49 -23.23 -2.60 24.39
CA GLY A 49 -22.22 -1.83 25.15
C GLY A 49 -21.02 -2.62 25.67
N GLU A 50 -21.05 -3.96 25.57
CA GLU A 50 -19.93 -4.86 25.91
C GLU A 50 -19.23 -5.33 24.63
N GLY A 51 -18.53 -4.41 23.96
CA GLY A 51 -17.77 -4.73 22.76
C GLY A 51 -16.56 -5.63 23.07
N SER A 52 -16.54 -6.85 22.56
CA SER A 52 -15.37 -7.74 22.61
C SER A 52 -14.81 -8.00 21.20
N MET A 53 -13.53 -8.36 21.11
CA MET A 53 -12.93 -8.88 19.88
C MET A 53 -12.59 -10.34 20.07
N GLU A 54 -13.01 -11.17 19.13
CA GLU A 54 -12.75 -12.61 19.15
C GLU A 54 -11.92 -13.02 17.95
N THR A 55 -10.93 -13.89 18.20
CA THR A 55 -10.14 -14.51 17.13
C THR A 55 -11.01 -15.49 16.36
N VAL A 56 -11.34 -15.14 15.13
CA VAL A 56 -12.02 -16.03 14.19
C VAL A 56 -11.05 -17.07 13.66
N TRP A 57 -9.81 -16.65 13.39
CA TRP A 57 -8.86 -17.48 12.69
C TRP A 57 -7.41 -17.00 12.84
N GLN A 58 -6.46 -17.93 12.74
CA GLN A 58 -5.03 -17.64 12.75
C GLN A 58 -4.21 -18.62 11.86
N GLN A 59 -3.29 -18.10 11.04
CA GLN A 59 -2.41 -18.92 10.16
C GLN A 59 -0.99 -18.35 10.05
N ALA A 60 -0.01 -19.24 9.93
CA ALA A 60 1.35 -18.88 9.56
C ALA A 60 1.47 -18.61 8.04
N VAL A 61 2.11 -17.50 7.69
CA VAL A 61 2.34 -17.08 6.30
C VAL A 61 3.54 -17.80 5.67
N GLY A 62 4.44 -18.35 6.50
CA GLY A 62 5.64 -19.07 6.04
C GLY A 62 6.82 -18.16 5.67
N GLY A 63 6.75 -16.88 6.03
CA GLY A 63 7.80 -15.86 5.87
C GLY A 63 7.50 -14.67 6.78
N THR A 64 8.34 -13.63 6.69
CA THR A 64 8.17 -12.40 7.46
C THR A 64 7.27 -11.42 6.72
N ILE A 65 6.18 -11.00 7.35
CA ILE A 65 5.29 -9.93 6.88
C ILE A 65 6.05 -8.61 7.00
N MET A 66 6.22 -7.93 5.88
CA MET A 66 6.91 -6.63 5.81
C MET A 66 5.91 -5.47 5.80
N ASP A 67 4.78 -5.66 5.12
CA ASP A 67 3.64 -4.76 5.17
C ASP A 67 2.36 -5.46 4.71
N MET A 68 1.19 -4.93 5.06
CA MET A 68 -0.09 -5.46 4.63
C MET A 68 -1.18 -4.38 4.58
N ALA A 69 -2.08 -4.51 3.60
CA ALA A 69 -3.17 -3.56 3.40
C ALA A 69 -4.40 -4.25 2.83
N THR A 70 -5.59 -3.74 3.15
CA THR A 70 -6.84 -4.17 2.52
C THR A 70 -6.89 -3.64 1.09
N LEU A 71 -7.25 -4.52 0.14
CA LEU A 71 -7.66 -4.19 -1.22
C LEU A 71 -9.19 -4.19 -1.32
N PRO A 72 -9.82 -2.99 -1.30
CA PRO A 72 -11.28 -2.86 -1.25
C PRO A 72 -11.96 -3.49 -2.46
N TRP A 73 -13.10 -4.15 -2.25
CA TRP A 73 -13.94 -4.70 -3.31
C TRP A 73 -14.23 -3.64 -4.38
N ASN A 74 -13.85 -3.95 -5.62
CA ASN A 74 -14.13 -3.11 -6.77
C ASN A 74 -14.93 -3.93 -7.77
N ALA A 75 -16.25 -3.73 -7.77
CA ALA A 75 -17.17 -4.43 -8.67
C ALA A 75 -16.86 -4.17 -10.14
N ALA A 76 -16.36 -2.98 -10.48
CA ALA A 76 -15.96 -2.68 -11.85
C ALA A 76 -14.84 -3.64 -12.27
N LEU A 77 -13.84 -3.89 -11.43
CA LEU A 77 -12.72 -4.76 -11.79
C LEU A 77 -13.00 -6.26 -11.63
N ARG A 78 -13.82 -6.61 -10.63
CA ARG A 78 -13.87 -7.97 -10.08
C ARG A 78 -15.22 -8.67 -10.17
N ALA A 79 -16.28 -7.99 -10.61
CA ALA A 79 -17.58 -8.63 -10.82
C ALA A 79 -17.49 -9.76 -11.86
N GLY A 80 -18.21 -10.86 -11.61
CA GLY A 80 -18.17 -12.05 -12.46
C GLY A 80 -16.92 -12.92 -12.29
N GLY A 81 -16.16 -12.71 -11.22
CA GLY A 81 -15.07 -13.59 -10.81
C GLY A 81 -15.52 -14.84 -10.05
N PRO A 82 -14.58 -15.62 -9.46
CA PRO A 82 -14.92 -16.74 -8.61
C PRO A 82 -15.77 -16.29 -7.41
N GLU A 83 -16.83 -17.05 -7.14
CA GLU A 83 -17.77 -16.80 -6.05
C GLU A 83 -17.08 -16.63 -4.69
N GLU A 84 -15.94 -17.32 -4.47
CA GLU A 84 -15.18 -17.26 -3.23
C GLU A 84 -14.64 -15.87 -2.86
N VAL A 85 -14.42 -15.00 -3.86
CA VAL A 85 -13.88 -13.64 -3.68
C VAL A 85 -14.87 -12.55 -4.06
N GLU A 86 -16.06 -12.91 -4.52
CA GLU A 86 -17.07 -11.96 -4.99
C GLU A 86 -17.65 -11.14 -3.82
N GLY A 87 -17.69 -9.82 -3.99
CA GLY A 87 -18.21 -8.90 -2.96
C GLY A 87 -17.35 -8.78 -1.71
N ARG A 88 -16.11 -9.31 -1.74
CA ARG A 88 -15.21 -9.36 -0.57
C ARG A 88 -13.92 -8.57 -0.82
N ASP A 89 -13.43 -7.99 0.26
CA ASP A 89 -12.10 -7.39 0.27
C ASP A 89 -11.04 -8.49 0.20
N LEU A 90 -9.90 -8.15 -0.39
CA LEU A 90 -8.73 -9.01 -0.39
C LEU A 90 -7.66 -8.40 0.50
N LEU A 91 -6.76 -9.23 0.98
CA LEU A 91 -5.57 -8.79 1.68
C LEU A 91 -4.39 -8.76 0.70
N ALA A 92 -3.76 -7.61 0.56
CA ALA A 92 -2.46 -7.49 -0.08
C ALA A 92 -1.37 -7.63 0.99
N VAL A 93 -0.41 -8.52 0.76
CA VAL A 93 0.71 -8.80 1.69
C VAL A 93 2.03 -8.66 0.97
N LEU A 94 2.91 -7.83 1.54
CA LEU A 94 4.35 -7.84 1.25
C LEU A 94 5.04 -8.71 2.28
N SER A 95 5.89 -9.62 1.80
CA SER A 95 6.73 -10.46 2.65
C SER A 95 8.18 -10.44 2.20
N ASP A 96 9.05 -11.06 2.99
CA ASP A 96 10.46 -11.29 2.65
C ASP A 96 10.69 -12.21 1.43
N SER A 97 9.63 -12.75 0.83
CA SER A 97 9.69 -13.56 -0.40
C SER A 97 9.89 -12.76 -1.69
N GLY A 98 9.80 -11.42 -1.65
CA GLY A 98 9.94 -10.58 -2.85
C GLY A 98 8.69 -10.53 -3.74
N LYS A 99 7.56 -11.02 -3.23
CA LYS A 99 6.28 -11.06 -3.94
C LYS A 99 5.24 -10.22 -3.22
N LEU A 100 4.39 -9.56 -4.00
CA LEU A 100 3.11 -9.04 -3.54
C LEU A 100 2.05 -10.13 -3.71
N THR A 101 1.50 -10.59 -2.60
CA THR A 101 0.53 -11.70 -2.59
C THR A 101 -0.85 -11.20 -2.21
N PHE A 102 -1.86 -11.68 -2.94
CA PHE A 102 -3.27 -11.38 -2.68
C PHE A 102 -3.94 -12.58 -2.04
N LEU A 103 -4.51 -12.39 -0.85
CA LEU A 103 -5.23 -13.42 -0.12
C LEU A 103 -6.71 -13.09 -0.04
N GLY A 104 -7.55 -14.09 -0.25
CA GLY A 104 -8.99 -14.04 -0.02
C GLY A 104 -9.36 -14.96 1.14
N PHE A 105 -10.35 -14.57 1.95
CA PHE A 105 -10.84 -15.45 3.02
C PHE A 105 -11.88 -16.43 2.44
N SER A 106 -11.52 -17.72 2.40
CA SER A 106 -12.45 -18.78 2.02
C SER A 106 -13.30 -19.13 3.22
N THR A 107 -14.60 -18.86 3.14
CA THR A 107 -15.59 -19.25 4.14
C THR A 107 -15.78 -20.76 4.20
N THR A 108 -15.58 -21.46 3.07
CA THR A 108 -15.67 -22.93 3.00
C THR A 108 -14.49 -23.60 3.71
N LEU A 109 -13.28 -23.08 3.51
CA LEU A 109 -12.06 -23.62 4.14
C LEU A 109 -11.75 -22.97 5.49
N HIS A 110 -12.55 -21.98 5.91
CA HIS A 110 -12.34 -21.14 7.08
C HIS A 110 -10.89 -20.67 7.21
N ARG A 111 -10.29 -20.18 6.12
CA ARG A 111 -8.89 -19.73 6.08
C ARG A 111 -8.63 -18.77 4.94
N PHE A 112 -7.56 -17.99 5.03
CA PHE A 112 -7.04 -17.27 3.88
C PHE A 112 -6.42 -18.24 2.86
N VAL A 113 -6.70 -17.99 1.59
CA VAL A 113 -6.15 -18.70 0.45
C VAL A 113 -5.51 -17.71 -0.51
N VAL A 114 -4.43 -18.12 -1.16
CA VAL A 114 -3.77 -17.30 -2.17
C VAL A 114 -4.68 -17.23 -3.40
N VAL A 115 -5.07 -16.02 -3.74
CA VAL A 115 -5.85 -15.71 -4.94
C VAL A 115 -4.91 -15.50 -6.12
N SER A 116 -3.85 -14.71 -5.91
CA SER A 116 -2.80 -14.49 -6.90
C SER A 116 -1.55 -13.91 -6.24
N HIS A 117 -0.47 -13.81 -6.99
CA HIS A 117 0.72 -13.07 -6.59
C HIS A 117 1.44 -12.50 -7.80
N VAL A 118 2.21 -11.43 -7.59
CA VAL A 118 3.13 -10.87 -8.56
C VAL A 118 4.52 -10.78 -7.95
N SER A 119 5.53 -11.17 -8.72
CA SER A 119 6.93 -10.97 -8.32
C SER A 119 7.27 -9.50 -8.46
N ILE A 120 7.75 -8.88 -7.39
CA ILE A 120 8.26 -7.51 -7.41
C ILE A 120 9.78 -7.53 -7.58
N ASP A 121 10.43 -8.59 -7.07
CA ASP A 121 11.84 -8.88 -7.34
C ASP A 121 12.04 -9.08 -8.85
N GLY A 122 12.91 -8.25 -9.45
CA GLY A 122 13.11 -8.19 -10.91
C GLY A 122 12.48 -6.96 -11.58
N GLU A 123 11.41 -6.38 -11.02
CA GLU A 123 10.80 -5.11 -11.48
C GLU A 123 11.56 -3.89 -10.90
N GLY A 124 12.89 -4.01 -10.89
CA GLY A 124 13.78 -3.07 -10.24
C GLY A 124 14.02 -3.33 -8.75
N PHE A 125 13.33 -4.24 -8.07
CA PHE A 125 13.65 -4.56 -6.68
C PHE A 125 14.67 -5.71 -6.61
N ASP A 126 15.58 -5.66 -5.64
CA ASP A 126 16.56 -6.71 -5.34
C ASP A 126 16.60 -7.03 -3.83
N ALA A 127 17.44 -8.01 -3.45
CA ALA A 127 17.57 -8.43 -2.05
C ALA A 127 17.95 -7.28 -1.08
N ARG A 128 18.57 -6.20 -1.58
CA ARG A 128 18.96 -5.01 -0.79
C ARG A 128 17.92 -3.90 -0.85
N THR A 129 17.05 -3.91 -1.86
CA THR A 129 16.02 -2.91 -2.15
C THR A 129 14.63 -3.53 -2.11
N ARG A 130 14.39 -4.46 -1.18
CA ARG A 130 13.07 -5.08 -0.98
C ARG A 130 12.00 -4.04 -0.71
N ALA A 131 10.79 -4.31 -1.21
CA ALA A 131 9.63 -3.50 -0.88
C ALA A 131 9.34 -3.58 0.63
N GLN A 132 9.14 -2.42 1.26
CA GLN A 132 8.87 -2.27 2.69
C GLN A 132 7.60 -1.45 2.96
N HIS A 133 7.11 -0.72 1.97
CA HIS A 133 5.91 0.09 2.08
C HIS A 133 4.89 -0.38 1.05
N LEU A 134 3.65 -0.53 1.51
CA LEU A 134 2.48 -0.86 0.71
C LEU A 134 1.39 0.19 0.93
N SER A 135 0.85 0.71 -0.16
CA SER A 135 -0.34 1.55 -0.12
C SER A 135 -1.33 1.06 -1.16
N VAL A 136 -2.62 1.10 -0.84
CA VAL A 136 -3.69 0.68 -1.72
C VAL A 136 -4.65 1.83 -1.92
N ASP A 137 -5.09 2.02 -3.16
CA ASP A 137 -6.09 3.01 -3.49
C ASP A 137 -7.41 2.71 -2.77
N GLY A 138 -8.09 3.76 -2.28
CA GLY A 138 -9.31 3.62 -1.49
C GLY A 138 -10.47 2.95 -2.24
N CYS A 139 -10.44 2.94 -3.57
CA CYS A 139 -11.45 2.30 -4.42
C CYS A 139 -10.87 1.08 -5.16
N GLY A 140 -9.70 0.62 -4.74
CA GLY A 140 -9.05 -0.60 -5.22
C GLY A 140 -8.54 -0.51 -6.66
N TRP A 141 -8.29 0.69 -7.18
CA TRP A 141 -7.86 0.91 -8.56
C TRP A 141 -6.38 0.67 -8.81
N ALA A 142 -5.54 0.81 -7.79
CA ALA A 142 -4.11 0.55 -7.91
C ALA A 142 -3.49 0.25 -6.55
N ILE A 143 -2.27 -0.25 -6.61
CA ILE A 143 -1.43 -0.55 -5.47
C ILE A 143 -0.07 0.07 -5.72
N ALA A 144 0.46 0.76 -4.72
CA ALA A 144 1.82 1.29 -4.75
C ALA A 144 2.67 0.50 -3.77
N VAL A 145 3.83 0.06 -4.23
CA VAL A 145 4.86 -0.55 -3.39
C VAL A 145 6.13 0.26 -3.50
N ALA A 146 6.80 0.50 -2.38
CA ALA A 146 8.11 1.12 -2.37
C ALA A 146 9.10 0.35 -1.52
N SER A 147 10.35 0.43 -1.93
CA SER A 147 11.46 -0.01 -1.10
C SER A 147 11.79 1.08 -0.10
N LEU A 148 12.66 0.77 0.86
CA LEU A 148 13.16 1.76 1.80
C LEU A 148 13.82 2.95 1.09
N ARG A 149 14.41 2.75 -0.09
CA ARG A 149 15.14 3.81 -0.80
C ARG A 149 14.89 3.82 -2.29
N ASN A 150 14.63 5.02 -2.81
CA ASN A 150 14.72 5.38 -4.23
C ASN A 150 13.78 4.68 -5.23
N ARG A 151 13.04 3.63 -4.84
CA ARG A 151 12.25 2.83 -5.76
C ARG A 151 10.79 2.76 -5.33
N LEU A 152 9.93 3.04 -6.30
CA LEU A 152 8.48 2.89 -6.20
C LEU A 152 7.95 2.23 -7.47
N LEU A 153 6.99 1.34 -7.30
CA LEU A 153 6.27 0.68 -8.36
C LEU A 153 4.77 0.87 -8.09
N LEU A 154 4.06 1.42 -9.07
CA LEU A 154 2.62 1.50 -9.07
C LEU A 154 2.07 0.41 -9.99
N LEU A 155 1.16 -0.38 -9.46
CA LEU A 155 0.51 -1.51 -10.10
C LEU A 155 -0.98 -1.18 -10.25
N PRO A 156 -1.45 -0.76 -11.44
CA PRO A 156 -2.86 -0.60 -11.70
C PRO A 156 -3.57 -1.94 -11.54
N ALA A 157 -4.76 -1.94 -10.95
CA ALA A 157 -5.57 -3.13 -10.81
C ALA A 157 -6.25 -3.44 -12.17
N CYS A 158 -6.27 -4.72 -12.56
CA CYS A 158 -6.73 -5.11 -13.90
C CYS A 158 -8.03 -5.92 -13.87
N ARG A 159 -8.81 -5.83 -14.96
CA ARG A 159 -9.95 -6.71 -15.24
C ARG A 159 -9.42 -7.95 -15.96
N GLN A 160 -9.11 -9.03 -15.24
CA GLN A 160 -8.76 -10.28 -15.91
C GLN A 160 -9.43 -11.48 -15.25
N PHE A 161 -10.71 -11.65 -15.59
CA PHE A 161 -11.50 -12.86 -15.32
C PHE A 161 -11.91 -13.62 -16.60
N GLN A 162 -11.57 -13.10 -17.79
CA GLN A 162 -11.91 -13.76 -19.05
C GLN A 162 -10.87 -14.82 -19.43
N GLY A 163 -11.03 -16.03 -18.93
CA GLY A 163 -10.32 -17.23 -19.38
C GLY A 163 -10.04 -18.25 -18.27
N ALA A 164 -9.62 -19.47 -18.64
CA ALA A 164 -9.21 -20.54 -17.72
C ALA A 164 -7.82 -20.30 -17.06
N GLY A 165 -7.34 -19.06 -17.08
CA GLY A 165 -6.02 -18.68 -16.57
C GLY A 165 -6.04 -18.29 -15.08
N PRO A 166 -4.86 -18.17 -14.45
CA PRO A 166 -4.77 -17.71 -13.07
C PRO A 166 -5.29 -16.27 -12.94
N LEU A 167 -5.94 -15.98 -11.82
CA LEU A 167 -6.45 -14.65 -11.52
C LEU A 167 -5.31 -13.63 -11.56
N CYS A 168 -5.46 -12.55 -12.33
CA CYS A 168 -4.54 -11.42 -12.29
C CYS A 168 -5.25 -10.26 -11.60
N MET A 169 -4.67 -9.78 -10.50
CA MET A 169 -5.25 -8.69 -9.71
C MET A 169 -4.72 -7.33 -10.13
N VAL A 170 -3.55 -7.31 -10.77
CA VAL A 170 -2.84 -6.11 -11.20
C VAL A 170 -2.25 -6.28 -12.59
N GLU A 171 -2.04 -5.18 -13.30
CA GLU A 171 -1.30 -5.17 -14.56
C GLU A 171 0.17 -5.56 -14.31
N ARG A 172 0.74 -6.39 -15.19
CA ARG A 172 2.13 -6.86 -15.04
C ARG A 172 3.15 -5.77 -15.35
N ASP A 173 2.82 -4.88 -16.29
CA ASP A 173 3.68 -3.77 -16.71
C ASP A 173 3.35 -2.53 -15.88
N GLY A 174 3.66 -2.59 -14.58
CA GLY A 174 3.46 -1.47 -13.66
C GLY A 174 4.29 -0.24 -14.04
N ALA A 175 3.92 0.92 -13.50
CA ALA A 175 4.69 2.13 -13.68
C ALA A 175 5.78 2.23 -12.62
N PHE A 176 7.04 2.20 -13.05
CA PHE A 176 8.19 2.36 -12.18
C PHE A 176 8.56 3.84 -12.02
N TYR A 177 8.86 4.24 -10.79
CA TYR A 177 9.43 5.54 -10.49
C TYR A 177 10.71 5.38 -9.68
N GLN A 178 11.79 5.90 -10.24
CA GLN A 178 13.03 6.13 -9.54
C GLN A 178 13.19 7.64 -9.43
N GLY A 179 13.23 8.16 -8.20
CA GLY A 179 13.31 9.60 -7.93
C GLY A 179 14.60 10.21 -8.41
N ARG A 180 14.69 10.43 -9.72
CA ARG A 180 15.70 11.20 -10.42
C ARG A 180 15.09 12.54 -10.79
N ASP A 181 15.87 13.60 -10.62
CA ASP A 181 15.58 14.87 -11.26
C ASP A 181 15.83 14.72 -12.76
N THR A 182 14.78 14.84 -13.58
CA THR A 182 14.95 15.21 -14.99
C THR A 182 15.38 16.66 -15.04
N LEU A 183 16.66 16.90 -14.73
CA LEU A 183 17.33 18.16 -15.03
C LEU A 183 17.67 18.14 -16.52
N GLU A 184 16.85 18.79 -17.35
CA GLU A 184 17.30 19.22 -18.67
C GLU A 184 18.54 20.09 -18.46
N SER A 185 19.69 19.49 -18.75
CA SER A 185 21.00 20.05 -18.41
C SER A 185 21.37 21.09 -19.45
N SER A 186 21.09 22.36 -19.14
CA SER A 186 21.77 23.49 -19.78
C SER A 186 22.41 24.38 -18.71
N SER A 187 23.59 23.97 -18.26
CA SER A 187 24.67 24.92 -17.89
C SER A 187 25.92 24.18 -17.42
N SER A 188 27.00 24.48 -18.13
CA SER A 188 28.38 24.24 -17.74
C SER A 188 28.74 25.14 -16.55
N HIS A 189 28.99 24.58 -15.37
CA HIS A 189 30.06 24.99 -14.44
C HIS A 189 30.10 24.01 -13.24
N GLY A 190 31.31 23.55 -12.91
CA GLY A 190 31.55 22.48 -11.94
C GLY A 190 31.12 22.82 -10.51
N GLY A 191 30.49 21.84 -9.86
CA GLY A 191 30.18 21.84 -8.44
C GLY A 191 29.53 20.51 -8.05
N VAL A 192 30.18 19.80 -7.12
CA VAL A 192 29.75 18.64 -6.29
C VAL A 192 28.52 17.87 -6.79
N TYR A 193 28.70 16.59 -7.15
CA TYR A 193 27.63 15.64 -7.45
C TYR A 193 26.63 15.55 -6.28
N ALA A 194 25.59 16.39 -6.29
CA ALA A 194 24.44 16.23 -5.42
C ALA A 194 23.79 14.90 -5.79
N SER A 195 23.69 13.99 -4.83
CA SER A 195 23.02 12.70 -4.98
C SER A 195 21.59 12.94 -5.50
N THR A 196 21.36 12.59 -6.77
CA THR A 196 20.13 12.74 -7.55
C THR A 196 19.09 11.67 -7.22
N GLU A 197 19.08 11.19 -5.98
CA GLU A 197 18.25 10.09 -5.53
C GLU A 197 17.21 10.58 -4.50
N TRP A 198 16.01 9.99 -4.53
CA TRP A 198 14.95 10.26 -3.54
C TRP A 198 15.42 10.14 -2.08
N GLY A 199 16.37 9.25 -1.78
CA GLY A 199 16.74 8.92 -0.41
C GLY A 199 15.76 7.93 0.22
N THR A 200 15.50 8.09 1.51
CA THR A 200 14.67 7.15 2.29
C THR A 200 13.19 7.51 2.17
N ILE A 201 12.37 6.54 1.76
CA ILE A 201 10.91 6.67 1.73
C ILE A 201 10.39 6.24 3.10
N TRP A 202 9.58 7.07 3.76
CA TRP A 202 9.05 6.80 5.10
C TRP A 202 7.57 6.43 5.08
N SER A 203 6.82 6.96 4.10
CA SER A 203 5.37 6.77 4.02
C SER A 203 4.91 6.90 2.57
N LEU A 204 3.91 6.11 2.21
CA LEU A 204 3.16 6.22 0.97
C LEU A 204 1.67 6.28 1.29
N ALA A 205 0.93 7.11 0.57
CA ALA A 205 -0.53 7.10 0.65
C ALA A 205 -1.16 7.57 -0.66
N PHE A 206 -2.19 6.88 -1.12
CA PHE A 206 -3.01 7.40 -2.21
C PHE A 206 -3.81 8.60 -1.73
N VAL A 207 -3.91 9.61 -2.60
CA VAL A 207 -4.70 10.81 -2.37
C VAL A 207 -5.84 10.79 -3.38
N SER A 208 -7.06 10.99 -2.91
CA SER A 208 -8.21 11.07 -3.81
C SER A 208 -8.07 12.30 -4.69
N ASN A 209 -8.42 12.20 -5.97
CA ASN A 209 -8.70 13.37 -6.81
C ASN A 209 -10.21 13.59 -6.91
N ASP A 210 -10.66 14.78 -7.32
CA ASP A 210 -12.09 15.07 -7.54
C ASP A 210 -12.73 14.11 -8.56
N GLU A 211 -11.98 13.71 -9.59
CA GLU A 211 -12.40 12.70 -10.57
C GLU A 211 -12.49 11.28 -9.97
N HIS A 212 -11.71 11.02 -8.92
CA HIS A 212 -11.59 9.74 -8.23
C HIS A 212 -12.67 9.54 -7.17
N ALA A 213 -13.11 10.62 -6.52
CA ALA A 213 -14.15 10.59 -5.50
C ALA A 213 -15.52 10.18 -6.07
N ASN A 214 -15.77 10.44 -7.35
CA ASN A 214 -17.04 10.17 -8.02
C ASN A 214 -17.14 8.76 -8.64
N THR A 215 -16.08 7.94 -8.59
CA THR A 215 -15.95 6.72 -9.42
C THR A 215 -15.91 5.40 -8.63
N CYS A 216 -16.11 5.42 -7.31
CA CYS A 216 -15.91 4.24 -6.45
C CYS A 216 -16.95 3.12 -6.58
N ALA A 217 -17.92 3.23 -7.51
CA ALA A 217 -18.85 2.16 -7.83
C ALA A 217 -19.08 2.04 -9.35
N GLY A 218 -18.56 0.98 -9.97
CA GLY A 218 -18.93 0.58 -11.34
C GLY A 218 -18.35 1.44 -12.49
N ALA A 219 -17.63 2.52 -12.18
CA ALA A 219 -17.00 3.39 -13.17
C ALA A 219 -15.76 2.74 -13.81
N PRO A 220 -15.27 3.21 -14.98
CA PRO A 220 -13.98 2.79 -15.52
C PRO A 220 -12.81 3.27 -14.64
N LEU A 221 -11.64 2.63 -14.79
CA LEU A 221 -10.38 3.09 -14.16
C LEU A 221 -10.15 4.57 -14.51
N PRO A 222 -9.83 5.44 -13.52
CA PRO A 222 -9.59 6.86 -13.75
C PRO A 222 -8.41 7.10 -14.71
N PRO A 223 -8.36 8.27 -15.37
CA PRO A 223 -7.26 8.63 -16.26
C PRO A 223 -5.95 8.87 -15.50
N SER A 224 -6.02 9.32 -14.24
CA SER A 224 -4.87 9.51 -13.37
C SER A 224 -5.12 9.10 -11.93
N LEU A 225 -4.04 8.80 -11.21
CA LEU A 225 -4.03 8.50 -9.78
C LEU A 225 -2.94 9.31 -9.09
N ARG A 226 -3.23 9.84 -7.90
CA ARG A 226 -2.24 10.59 -7.11
C ARG A 226 -1.77 9.83 -5.88
N LEU A 227 -0.47 9.94 -5.63
CA LEU A 227 0.21 9.28 -4.53
C LEU A 227 1.11 10.30 -3.82
N ALA A 228 0.95 10.41 -2.51
CA ALA A 228 1.84 11.18 -1.65
C ALA A 228 2.94 10.26 -1.10
N ALA A 229 4.18 10.73 -1.18
CA ALA A 229 5.34 10.07 -0.59
C ALA A 229 6.05 11.00 0.40
N VAL A 230 6.33 10.51 1.61
CA VAL A 230 7.25 11.17 2.54
C VAL A 230 8.65 10.65 2.26
N VAL A 231 9.55 11.58 1.96
CA VAL A 231 10.89 11.26 1.49
C VAL A 231 11.92 12.05 2.29
N HIS A 232 13.02 11.40 2.68
CA HIS A 232 14.14 12.04 3.36
C HIS A 232 15.43 11.80 2.57
N ARG A 233 15.91 12.85 1.91
CA ARG A 233 17.15 12.79 1.11
C ARG A 233 18.38 12.67 2.00
N THR A 234 19.34 11.88 1.55
CA THR A 234 20.65 11.77 2.20
C THR A 234 21.33 13.13 2.21
N GLY A 235 21.67 13.63 3.39
CA GLY A 235 22.31 14.94 3.57
C GLY A 235 21.33 16.13 3.60
N SER A 236 20.02 15.90 3.49
CA SER A 236 19.02 16.95 3.71
C SER A 236 18.78 17.17 5.20
N ALA A 237 18.56 18.43 5.58
CA ALA A 237 18.16 18.80 6.93
C ALA A 237 16.65 18.57 7.21
N CYS A 238 15.85 18.34 6.16
CA CYS A 238 14.41 18.17 6.28
C CYS A 238 13.88 17.03 5.40
N SER A 239 12.72 16.49 5.80
CA SER A 239 11.94 15.58 4.97
C SER A 239 11.01 16.38 4.05
N GLU A 240 10.68 15.77 2.92
CA GLU A 240 9.85 16.35 1.86
C GLU A 240 8.58 15.51 1.73
N VAL A 241 7.47 16.16 1.40
CA VAL A 241 6.31 15.48 0.81
C VAL A 241 6.38 15.65 -0.69
N GLN A 242 6.33 14.55 -1.43
CA GLN A 242 6.22 14.58 -2.88
C GLN A 242 4.85 14.07 -3.31
N LEU A 243 4.14 14.88 -4.10
CA LEU A 243 2.91 14.48 -4.75
C LEU A 243 3.25 13.95 -6.14
N LEU A 244 2.94 12.68 -6.36
CA LEU A 244 3.19 11.96 -7.59
C LEU A 244 1.87 11.72 -8.29
N GLU A 245 1.88 11.77 -9.61
CA GLU A 245 0.73 11.44 -10.43
C GLU A 245 1.13 10.37 -11.43
N TRP A 246 0.34 9.31 -11.46
CA TRP A 246 0.38 8.32 -12.51
C TRP A 246 -0.70 8.67 -13.53
N GLU A 247 -0.30 8.77 -14.80
CA GLU A 247 -1.23 9.01 -15.90
C GLU A 247 -1.28 7.78 -16.81
N ARG A 248 -2.48 7.21 -16.96
CA ARG A 248 -2.69 5.94 -17.69
C ARG A 248 -2.15 5.98 -19.11
N ASN A 249 -2.40 7.09 -19.83
CA ASN A 249 -2.02 7.24 -21.22
C ASN A 249 -0.51 7.42 -21.42
N ARG A 250 0.20 7.93 -20.41
CA ARG A 250 1.66 8.07 -20.44
C ARG A 250 2.39 6.82 -19.98
N GLY A 251 1.71 5.93 -19.25
CA GLY A 251 2.31 4.72 -18.69
C GLY A 251 3.41 4.99 -17.66
N GLY A 252 3.44 6.20 -17.08
CA GLY A 252 4.54 6.67 -16.24
C GLY A 252 4.03 7.46 -15.03
N ILE A 253 4.93 7.64 -14.07
CA ILE A 253 4.70 8.43 -12.87
C ILE A 253 5.49 9.74 -13.02
N CYS A 254 4.86 10.88 -12.81
CA CYS A 254 5.50 12.17 -12.72
C CYS A 254 5.41 12.73 -11.30
N CYS A 255 6.35 13.60 -10.94
CA CYS A 255 6.29 14.34 -9.68
C CYS A 255 5.65 15.69 -9.97
N LEU A 256 4.47 15.93 -9.40
CA LEU A 256 3.73 17.19 -9.57
C LEU A 256 4.25 18.28 -8.65
N LEU A 257 4.44 17.94 -7.37
CA LEU A 257 4.75 18.89 -6.32
C LEU A 257 5.76 18.30 -5.35
N ARG A 258 6.69 19.13 -4.89
CA ARG A 258 7.59 18.82 -3.78
C ARG A 258 7.46 19.91 -2.72
N LEU A 259 7.04 19.51 -1.54
CA LEU A 259 6.91 20.38 -0.38
C LEU A 259 8.01 20.03 0.61
N SER A 260 8.99 20.92 0.74
CA SER A 260 9.97 20.85 1.83
C SER A 260 9.34 21.51 3.05
N LEU A 261 9.09 20.73 4.10
CA LEU A 261 8.50 21.26 5.33
C LEU A 261 9.64 21.71 6.26
N PRO A 262 9.66 22.97 6.72
CA PRO A 262 10.77 23.51 7.49
C PRO A 262 10.96 22.74 8.80
N HIS A 263 12.20 22.29 9.03
CA HIS A 263 12.59 21.48 10.19
C HIS A 263 12.53 22.26 11.51
N GLU A 264 12.70 23.59 11.49
CA GLU A 264 13.20 24.29 12.66
C GLU A 264 12.20 24.60 13.77
N GLU A 265 10.87 24.67 13.55
CA GLU A 265 9.98 25.00 14.69
C GLU A 265 8.63 24.27 14.80
N GLN A 266 8.14 23.55 13.78
CA GLN A 266 6.76 23.01 13.85
C GLN A 266 6.66 21.48 13.75
N LEU A 267 7.10 20.84 12.66
CA LEU A 267 6.84 19.40 12.45
C LEU A 267 7.95 18.46 12.94
N GLY A 268 9.21 18.91 12.98
CA GLY A 268 10.37 18.03 13.19
C GLY A 268 10.56 17.03 12.04
N LEU A 269 11.02 15.80 12.32
CA LEU A 269 11.12 14.74 11.31
C LEU A 269 9.73 14.34 10.84
N LEU A 270 9.46 14.48 9.53
CA LEU A 270 8.19 14.02 8.95
C LEU A 270 8.19 12.49 8.85
N LEU A 271 7.15 11.87 9.40
CA LEU A 271 7.05 10.42 9.55
C LEU A 271 6.01 9.82 8.60
N ARG A 272 4.85 10.45 8.50
CA ARG A 272 3.70 9.88 7.79
C ARG A 272 2.84 10.93 7.12
N VAL A 273 2.22 10.55 6.01
CA VAL A 273 1.10 11.28 5.41
C VAL A 273 -0.13 10.40 5.40
N VAL A 274 -1.28 11.01 5.66
CA VAL A 274 -2.58 10.34 5.65
C VAL A 274 -3.55 11.19 4.84
N PRO A 275 -4.25 10.64 3.84
CA PRO A 275 -5.23 11.39 3.08
C PRO A 275 -6.40 11.78 4.00
N VAL A 276 -6.97 12.96 3.79
CA VAL A 276 -8.17 13.38 4.52
C VAL A 276 -9.39 12.74 3.84
N PRO A 277 -10.19 11.92 4.55
CA PRO A 277 -11.43 11.39 3.99
C PRO A 277 -12.34 12.54 3.52
N GLN A 278 -12.96 12.39 2.35
CA GLN A 278 -13.91 13.36 1.76
C GLN A 278 -13.30 14.73 1.37
N ASN A 279 -12.00 14.93 1.57
CA ASN A 279 -11.30 16.12 1.07
C ASN A 279 -10.13 15.70 0.18
N PRO A 280 -10.35 15.58 -1.15
CA PRO A 280 -9.34 15.10 -2.09
C PRO A 280 -8.12 16.02 -2.19
N THR A 281 -8.29 17.31 -1.89
CA THR A 281 -7.18 18.28 -1.94
C THR A 281 -6.42 18.37 -0.63
N ALA A 282 -6.78 17.60 0.41
CA ALA A 282 -6.12 17.71 1.71
C ALA A 282 -5.44 16.41 2.16
N MET A 283 -4.29 16.56 2.81
CA MET A 283 -3.62 15.48 3.52
C MET A 283 -3.15 15.93 4.90
N VAL A 284 -3.08 15.00 5.83
CA VAL A 284 -2.50 15.22 7.15
C VAL A 284 -1.04 14.75 7.13
N ALA A 285 -0.12 15.68 7.34
CA ALA A 285 1.29 15.42 7.56
C ALA A 285 1.56 15.26 9.07
N ILE A 286 2.10 14.11 9.45
CA ILE A 286 2.41 13.76 10.83
C ILE A 286 3.94 13.76 11.00
N GLY A 287 4.42 14.72 11.78
CA GLY A 287 5.81 14.84 12.17
C GLY A 287 6.05 14.41 13.62
N SER A 288 7.32 14.27 13.98
CA SER A 288 7.76 13.93 15.34
C SER A 288 7.33 14.94 16.43
N LYS A 289 6.99 16.18 16.06
CA LYS A 289 6.64 17.25 17.01
C LYS A 289 5.24 17.83 16.83
N ALA A 290 4.64 17.72 15.64
CA ALA A 290 3.33 18.26 15.35
C ALA A 290 2.61 17.49 14.24
N VAL A 291 1.34 17.84 14.05
CA VAL A 291 0.49 17.40 12.96
C VAL A 291 0.05 18.64 12.19
N MET A 292 0.13 18.58 10.85
CA MET A 292 -0.25 19.69 9.97
C MET A 292 -1.21 19.18 8.90
N VAL A 293 -2.19 20.00 8.52
CA VAL A 293 -3.02 19.75 7.34
C VAL A 293 -2.40 20.49 6.16
N LEU A 294 -2.07 19.77 5.10
CA LEU A 294 -1.57 20.31 3.84
C LEU A 294 -2.72 20.35 2.83
N GLN A 295 -2.92 21.51 2.20
CA GLN A 295 -3.77 21.68 1.03
C GLN A 295 -2.92 21.52 -0.23
N LEU A 296 -3.41 20.76 -1.20
CA LEU A 296 -2.82 20.43 -2.48
C LEU A 296 -3.56 21.20 -3.57
N GLU A 297 -3.48 22.52 -3.51
CA GLU A 297 -3.96 23.44 -4.56
C GLU A 297 -2.80 23.91 -5.45
#